data_AF-A0A6H5H3B5-F1
#
_entry.id   AF-A0A6H5H3B5-F1
#
_cell.length_a   1.000
_cell.length_b   1.000
_cell.length_c   1.000
_cell.angle_alpha   90.00
_cell.angle_beta   90.00
_cell.angle_gamma   90.00
#
_symmetry.space_group_name_H-M   'P 1'
#
loop_
_entity.id
_entity.type
_entity.pdbx_description
1 polymer ?
#
loop_
_entity_poly.entity_id
_entity_poly.type
_entity_poly.pdbx_seq_one_letter_code
_entity_poly.pdbx_strand_id
1 'polypeptide(L)'
;MSVICRTDKGWVISHYDYTKKIYTNVVSRSGDVELAYNKNLFHILTPLMRDQEARNFIKSLSEKEFVISQEIKMKKRSRSASFDHEISIIQSALKELVEIAQNRGYFSFKPTNVHYEENNSLARSTSELYNGESFASEINFSGGNSSTSPIVVKTFGRDYVIPPLCSFVCCDIGNINTELSGKTFDFILLDPPWWNKFIRRKKAKHSGKGAPSHPLCSACSIDSKTGRFLPD
;
A
#
# COMPACT_ATOMS: atom_id res chain seq x y z
N MET A 1 -6.17 1.99 -11.72
CA MET A 1 -6.87 0.76 -11.28
C MET A 1 -8.00 0.46 -12.26
N SER A 2 -8.27 -0.81 -12.59
CA SER A 2 -9.33 -1.22 -13.53
C SER A 2 -10.59 -1.56 -12.74
N VAL A 3 -11.74 -1.00 -13.10
CA VAL A 3 -13.02 -1.36 -12.48
C VAL A 3 -13.51 -2.67 -13.10
N ILE A 4 -13.75 -3.69 -12.27
CA ILE A 4 -14.21 -5.03 -12.69
C ILE A 4 -15.67 -5.29 -12.29
N CYS A 5 -16.18 -4.60 -11.26
CA CYS A 5 -17.60 -4.60 -10.93
C CYS A 5 -18.02 -3.18 -10.56
N ARG A 6 -19.13 -2.72 -11.14
CA ARG A 6 -19.74 -1.42 -10.84
C ARG A 6 -21.16 -1.63 -10.36
N THR A 7 -21.48 -1.00 -9.23
CA THR A 7 -22.82 -0.91 -8.66
C THR A 7 -23.11 0.54 -8.28
N ASP A 8 -24.34 0.80 -7.83
CA ASP A 8 -24.72 2.05 -7.17
C ASP A 8 -24.09 2.20 -5.78
N LYS A 9 -23.74 1.08 -5.12
CA LYS A 9 -23.08 1.06 -3.80
C LYS A 9 -21.56 1.29 -3.86
N GLY A 10 -20.93 0.99 -5.00
CA GLY A 10 -19.48 1.17 -5.14
C GLY A 10 -18.87 0.37 -6.29
N TRP A 11 -17.55 0.26 -6.25
CA TRP A 11 -16.76 -0.39 -7.29
C TRP A 11 -15.84 -1.45 -6.71
N VAL A 12 -15.73 -2.57 -7.42
CA VAL A 12 -14.63 -3.52 -7.25
C VAL A 12 -13.57 -3.20 -8.29
N ILE A 13 -12.34 -3.03 -7.83
CA ILE A 13 -11.19 -2.67 -8.65
C ILE A 13 -10.14 -3.79 -8.65
N SER A 14 -9.49 -3.98 -9.80
CA SER A 14 -8.42 -4.94 -10.01
C SER A 14 -7.13 -4.18 -10.34
N HIS A 15 -6.13 -4.31 -9.47
CA HIS A 15 -4.78 -3.82 -9.73
C HIS A 15 -4.14 -4.63 -10.86
N TYR A 16 -4.27 -5.96 -10.80
CA TYR A 16 -3.72 -6.87 -11.79
C TYR A 16 -4.18 -6.53 -13.22
N ASP A 17 -5.49 -6.35 -13.43
CA ASP A 17 -6.01 -6.03 -14.77
C ASP A 17 -5.62 -4.62 -15.22
N TYR A 18 -5.41 -3.70 -14.28
CA TYR A 18 -4.92 -2.36 -14.59
C TYR A 18 -3.48 -2.39 -15.08
N THR A 19 -2.61 -3.03 -14.31
CA THR A 19 -1.19 -3.07 -14.63
C THR A 19 -0.93 -3.91 -15.87
N LYS A 20 -1.68 -5.00 -16.08
CA LYS A 20 -1.62 -5.78 -17.33
C LYS A 20 -1.90 -4.93 -18.57
N LYS A 21 -2.83 -3.97 -18.50
CA LYS A 21 -3.12 -3.04 -19.60
C LYS A 21 -2.02 -2.01 -19.82
N ILE A 22 -1.39 -1.52 -18.73
CA ILE A 22 -0.29 -0.54 -18.83
C ILE A 22 0.95 -1.17 -19.45
N TYR A 23 1.24 -2.41 -19.10
CA TYR A 23 2.46 -3.11 -19.48
C TYR A 23 2.25 -4.10 -20.64
N THR A 24 1.40 -3.75 -21.61
CA THR A 24 1.29 -4.46 -22.89
C THR A 24 2.34 -3.97 -23.88
N ASN A 25 2.87 -4.86 -24.71
CA ASN A 25 3.82 -4.53 -25.79
C ASN A 25 5.04 -3.75 -25.27
N VAL A 26 5.72 -4.33 -24.28
CA VAL A 26 6.88 -3.68 -23.64
C VAL A 26 8.07 -3.70 -24.57
N VAL A 27 8.66 -2.55 -24.82
CA VAL A 27 9.81 -2.41 -25.71
C VAL A 27 11.10 -2.61 -24.91
N SER A 28 11.92 -3.56 -25.33
CA SER A 28 13.28 -3.76 -24.80
C SER A 28 14.33 -3.38 -25.85
N ARG A 29 15.61 -3.42 -25.47
CA ARG A 29 16.73 -3.23 -26.41
C ARG A 29 16.75 -4.26 -27.54
N SER A 30 16.18 -5.44 -27.32
CA SER A 30 16.16 -6.56 -28.26
C SER A 30 14.84 -6.64 -29.05
N GLY A 31 13.96 -5.65 -28.91
CA GLY A 31 12.61 -5.64 -29.47
C GLY A 31 11.53 -5.84 -28.41
N ASP A 32 10.32 -6.16 -28.86
CA ASP A 32 9.16 -6.32 -28.00
C ASP A 32 9.27 -7.56 -27.11
N VAL A 33 8.91 -7.42 -25.84
CA VAL A 33 8.93 -8.48 -24.84
C VAL A 33 7.57 -8.61 -24.16
N GLU A 34 7.16 -9.85 -23.95
CA GLU A 34 6.00 -10.17 -23.12
C GLU A 34 6.47 -10.38 -21.68
N LEU A 35 5.78 -9.73 -20.74
CA LEU A 35 6.05 -9.84 -19.32
C LEU A 35 4.96 -10.62 -18.61
N ALA A 36 5.36 -11.45 -17.66
CA ALA A 36 4.45 -12.16 -16.77
C ALA A 36 4.65 -11.69 -15.33
N TYR A 37 3.53 -11.48 -14.62
CA TYR A 37 3.58 -11.24 -13.18
C TYR A 37 4.06 -12.48 -12.44
N ASN A 38 4.89 -12.26 -11.41
CA ASN A 38 5.14 -13.30 -10.43
C ASN A 38 3.86 -13.57 -9.65
N LYS A 39 3.20 -14.69 -9.97
CA LYS A 39 1.91 -15.08 -9.39
C LYS A 39 1.96 -15.23 -7.87
N ASN A 40 3.14 -15.50 -7.31
CA ASN A 40 3.32 -15.69 -5.87
C ASN A 40 3.05 -14.39 -5.09
N LEU A 41 3.37 -13.21 -5.66
CA LEU A 41 3.06 -11.91 -5.04
C LEU A 41 1.56 -11.67 -4.88
N PHE A 42 0.74 -12.28 -5.74
CA PHE A 42 -0.71 -12.13 -5.74
C PHE A 42 -1.43 -13.32 -5.12
N HIS A 43 -0.69 -14.25 -4.51
CA HIS A 43 -1.26 -15.38 -3.80
C HIS A 43 -1.76 -14.96 -2.40
N ILE A 44 -2.75 -14.06 -2.40
CA ILE A 44 -3.40 -13.49 -1.22
C ILE A 44 -4.77 -14.13 -1.10
N LEU A 45 -4.88 -15.10 -0.20
CA LEU A 45 -6.07 -15.93 -0.03
C LEU A 45 -6.88 -15.52 1.20
N THR A 46 -6.24 -14.92 2.19
CA THR A 46 -6.87 -14.47 3.44
C THR A 46 -6.50 -13.03 3.75
N PRO A 47 -7.29 -12.29 4.53
CA PRO A 47 -6.86 -11.00 5.08
C PRO A 47 -5.57 -11.18 5.89
N LEU A 48 -4.58 -10.30 5.69
CA LEU A 48 -3.34 -10.36 6.45
C LEU A 48 -3.63 -10.07 7.93
N MET A 49 -3.23 -10.99 8.79
CA MET A 49 -3.39 -10.89 10.25
C MET A 49 -2.04 -11.02 10.95
N ARG A 50 -1.94 -10.60 12.22
CA ARG A 50 -0.84 -11.07 13.05
C ARG A 50 -1.02 -12.57 13.33
N ASP A 51 0.06 -13.33 13.46
CA ASP A 51 -0.04 -14.79 13.65
C ASP A 51 -0.92 -15.18 14.84
N GLN A 52 -0.92 -14.39 15.91
CA GLN A 52 -1.82 -14.61 17.05
C GLN A 52 -3.30 -14.32 16.72
N GLU A 53 -3.57 -13.32 15.89
CA GLU A 53 -4.92 -12.99 15.44
C GLU A 53 -5.45 -14.08 14.50
N ALA A 54 -4.64 -14.58 13.57
CA ALA A 54 -4.99 -15.71 12.70
C ALA A 54 -5.34 -16.96 13.52
N ARG A 55 -4.51 -17.31 14.51
CA ARG A 55 -4.79 -18.44 15.42
C ARG A 55 -6.08 -18.26 16.21
N ASN A 56 -6.34 -17.05 16.71
CA ASN A 56 -7.58 -16.76 17.44
C ASN A 56 -8.79 -16.81 16.52
N PHE A 57 -8.65 -16.36 15.28
CA PHE A 57 -9.70 -16.39 14.27
C PHE A 57 -10.13 -17.82 13.91
N ILE A 58 -9.17 -18.71 13.67
CA ILE A 58 -9.43 -20.13 13.39
C ILE A 58 -10.18 -20.80 14.55
N LYS A 59 -9.79 -20.49 15.80
CA LYS A 59 -10.50 -20.98 16.99
C LYS A 59 -11.95 -20.50 17.06
N SER A 60 -12.23 -19.27 16.61
CA SER A 60 -13.60 -18.73 16.60
C SER A 60 -14.45 -19.19 15.40
N LEU A 61 -13.82 -19.55 14.28
CA LEU A 61 -14.51 -20.06 13.08
C LEU A 61 -15.21 -21.40 13.32
N SER A 62 -14.72 -22.24 14.25
CA SER A 62 -15.42 -23.47 14.61
C SER A 62 -16.71 -23.22 15.40
N GLU A 63 -16.97 -21.98 15.84
CA GLU A 63 -18.15 -21.59 16.60
C GLU A 63 -19.12 -20.68 15.83
N LYS A 64 -18.67 -19.97 14.77
CA LYS A 64 -19.53 -19.15 13.90
C LYS A 64 -19.01 -19.08 12.47
N GLU A 65 -19.95 -19.21 11.52
CA GLU A 65 -19.76 -18.94 10.10
C GLU A 65 -19.23 -17.52 9.86
N PHE A 66 -18.47 -17.37 8.79
CA PHE A 66 -17.79 -16.14 8.36
C PHE A 66 -18.74 -14.92 8.38
N VAL A 67 -18.71 -14.15 9.48
CA VAL A 67 -19.29 -12.82 9.48
C VAL A 67 -18.17 -11.84 9.15
N ILE A 68 -18.38 -11.04 8.10
CA ILE A 68 -17.66 -9.78 7.80
C ILE A 68 -18.06 -8.75 8.87
N SER A 69 -17.91 -9.13 10.13
CA SER A 69 -18.13 -8.34 11.30
C SER A 69 -17.03 -8.79 12.23
N GLN A 70 -15.89 -8.13 12.06
CA GLN A 70 -15.09 -7.80 13.22
C GLN A 70 -16.04 -7.09 14.22
N GLU A 71 -16.75 -7.88 15.03
CA GLU A 71 -16.98 -7.51 16.42
C GLU A 71 -15.58 -7.51 17.05
N ILE A 72 -14.79 -6.47 16.73
CA ILE A 72 -13.69 -6.11 17.59
C ILE A 72 -14.38 -5.84 18.92
N LYS A 73 -14.24 -6.75 19.89
CA LYS A 73 -14.49 -6.50 21.30
C LYS A 73 -13.48 -5.43 21.76
N MET A 74 -13.52 -4.24 21.17
CA MET A 74 -12.91 -3.06 21.75
C MET A 74 -13.69 -2.84 23.03
N LYS A 75 -12.98 -2.81 24.16
CA LYS A 75 -13.51 -2.29 25.43
C LYS A 75 -14.38 -1.08 25.09
N LYS A 76 -15.70 -1.19 25.33
CA LYS A 76 -16.70 -0.14 25.05
C LYS A 76 -16.22 1.16 25.69
N ARG A 77 -15.53 2.00 24.92
CA ARG A 77 -15.60 3.43 25.14
C ARG A 77 -16.92 3.85 24.54
N SER A 78 -17.70 4.61 25.28
CA SER A 78 -18.96 5.19 24.80
C SER A 78 -18.69 5.87 23.46
N ARG A 79 -19.14 5.24 22.37
CA ARG A 79 -19.18 5.83 21.03
C ARG A 79 -20.59 6.38 20.87
N SER A 80 -20.74 7.51 20.19
CA SER A 80 -22.07 8.07 19.93
C SER A 80 -22.82 7.21 18.94
N ALA A 81 -24.13 7.04 19.14
CA ALA A 81 -25.01 6.24 18.28
C ALA A 81 -24.94 6.60 16.78
N SER A 82 -24.60 7.85 16.44
CA SER A 82 -24.39 8.29 15.06
C SER A 82 -23.26 7.55 14.34
N PHE A 83 -22.15 7.23 15.02
CA PHE A 83 -21.02 6.51 14.40
C PHE A 83 -21.38 5.04 14.16
N ASP A 84 -22.16 4.43 15.04
CA ASP A 84 -22.56 3.03 14.89
C ASP A 84 -23.52 2.87 13.71
N HIS A 85 -24.37 3.87 13.44
CA HIS A 85 -25.26 3.87 12.27
C HIS A 85 -24.49 3.97 10.95
N GLU A 86 -23.54 4.89 10.84
CA GLU A 86 -22.71 5.04 9.63
C GLU A 86 -21.92 3.76 9.33
N ILE A 87 -21.32 3.15 10.35
CA ILE A 87 -20.61 1.87 10.22
C ILE A 87 -21.55 0.79 9.68
N SER A 88 -22.77 0.70 10.22
CA SER A 88 -23.77 -0.28 9.77
C SER A 88 -24.15 -0.09 8.30
N ILE A 89 -24.33 1.17 7.85
CA ILE A 89 -24.60 1.48 6.44
C ILE A 89 -23.45 1.01 5.55
N ILE A 90 -22.21 1.33 5.91
CA ILE A 90 -21.03 0.93 5.13
C ILE A 90 -20.90 -0.59 5.07
N GLN A 91 -21.11 -1.29 6.19
CA GLN A 91 -21.07 -2.75 6.24
C GLN A 91 -22.14 -3.38 5.35
N SER A 92 -23.36 -2.83 5.35
CA SER A 92 -24.45 -3.30 4.48
C SER A 92 -24.10 -3.10 3.01
N ALA A 93 -23.64 -1.90 2.63
CA ALA A 93 -23.25 -1.57 1.27
C ALA A 93 -22.08 -2.45 0.77
N LEU A 94 -21.10 -2.72 1.63
CA LEU A 94 -19.98 -3.60 1.33
C LEU A 94 -20.44 -5.05 1.12
N LYS A 95 -21.32 -5.56 1.99
CA LYS A 95 -21.86 -6.92 1.88
C LYS A 95 -22.58 -7.11 0.54
N GLU A 96 -23.45 -6.18 0.19
CA GLU A 96 -24.18 -6.18 -1.08
C GLU A 96 -23.22 -6.11 -2.29
N LEU A 97 -22.22 -5.24 -2.25
CA LEU A 97 -21.19 -5.14 -3.30
C LEU A 97 -20.42 -6.45 -3.49
N VAL A 98 -20.04 -7.11 -2.39
CA VAL A 98 -19.31 -8.39 -2.42
C VAL A 98 -20.19 -9.50 -2.98
N GLU A 99 -21.45 -9.58 -2.57
CA GLU A 99 -22.41 -10.57 -3.07
C GLU A 99 -22.65 -10.42 -4.58
N ILE A 100 -22.83 -9.17 -5.05
CA ILE A 100 -22.96 -8.89 -6.50
C ILE A 100 -21.69 -9.30 -7.25
N ALA A 101 -20.51 -9.02 -6.71
CA ALA A 101 -19.26 -9.41 -7.33
C ALA A 101 -19.11 -10.95 -7.38
N GLN A 102 -19.52 -11.65 -6.33
CA GLN A 102 -19.56 -13.11 -6.26
C GLN A 102 -20.49 -13.73 -7.29
N ASN A 103 -21.69 -13.17 -7.45
CA ASN A 103 -22.64 -13.60 -8.47
C ASN A 103 -22.12 -13.39 -9.91
N ARG A 104 -21.17 -12.46 -10.10
CA ARG A 104 -20.47 -12.25 -11.38
C ARG A 104 -19.22 -13.12 -11.54
N GLY A 105 -18.98 -14.06 -10.63
CA GLY A 105 -17.85 -14.99 -10.67
C GLY A 105 -16.54 -14.45 -10.07
N TYR A 106 -16.55 -13.25 -9.48
CA TYR A 106 -15.40 -12.75 -8.72
C TYR A 106 -15.39 -13.35 -7.30
N PHE A 107 -14.23 -13.43 -6.65
CA PHE A 107 -14.13 -13.94 -5.26
C PHE A 107 -14.75 -15.33 -5.04
N SER A 108 -14.65 -16.21 -6.05
CA SER A 108 -15.17 -17.58 -5.98
C SER A 108 -14.41 -18.47 -5.00
N PHE A 109 -13.17 -18.10 -4.66
CA PHE A 109 -12.34 -18.81 -3.72
C PHE A 109 -12.86 -18.66 -2.28
N LYS A 110 -13.03 -19.80 -1.59
CA LYS A 110 -13.40 -19.86 -0.17
C LYS A 110 -12.20 -20.36 0.66
N PRO A 111 -11.58 -19.53 1.51
CA PRO A 111 -10.43 -19.94 2.30
C PRO A 111 -10.80 -20.99 3.35
N THR A 112 -9.98 -22.02 3.47
CA THR A 112 -10.04 -23.03 4.55
C THR A 112 -9.13 -22.64 5.73
N ASN A 113 -9.22 -23.37 6.85
CA ASN A 113 -8.38 -23.15 8.03
C ASN A 113 -6.88 -23.13 7.71
N VAL A 114 -6.41 -24.02 6.83
CA VAL A 114 -5.00 -24.10 6.41
C VAL A 114 -4.53 -22.76 5.82
N HIS A 115 -5.34 -22.12 4.99
CA HIS A 115 -4.99 -20.84 4.37
C HIS A 115 -4.88 -19.69 5.39
N TYR A 116 -5.63 -19.76 6.49
CA TYR A 116 -5.49 -18.79 7.59
C TYR A 116 -4.23 -19.07 8.43
N GLU A 117 -3.86 -20.33 8.62
CA GLU A 117 -2.61 -20.70 9.31
C GLU A 117 -1.38 -20.27 8.51
N GLU A 118 -1.43 -20.46 7.19
CA GLU A 118 -0.38 -20.01 6.27
C GLU A 118 -0.27 -18.49 6.20
N ASN A 119 -1.37 -17.76 6.43
CA ASN A 119 -1.40 -16.29 6.51
C ASN A 119 -0.63 -15.61 5.35
N ASN A 120 -0.91 -16.08 4.13
CA ASN A 120 -0.26 -15.64 2.89
C ASN A 120 1.28 -15.77 2.90
N SER A 121 1.84 -16.80 3.54
CA SER A 121 3.28 -17.04 3.69
C SER A 121 4.06 -16.95 2.37
N LEU A 122 3.53 -17.52 1.29
CA LEU A 122 4.16 -17.49 -0.04
C LEU A 122 4.28 -16.06 -0.59
N ALA A 123 3.23 -15.25 -0.49
CA ALA A 123 3.26 -13.86 -0.93
C ALA A 123 4.22 -13.02 -0.06
N ARG A 124 4.24 -13.29 1.25
CA ARG A 124 5.14 -12.61 2.21
C ARG A 124 6.61 -12.91 1.93
N SER A 125 6.99 -14.18 1.83
CA SER A 125 8.37 -14.57 1.55
C SER A 125 8.84 -14.07 0.19
N THR A 126 7.96 -14.13 -0.83
CA THR A 126 8.25 -13.55 -2.14
C THR A 126 8.47 -12.04 -2.05
N SER A 127 7.66 -11.31 -1.28
CA SER A 127 7.83 -9.86 -1.08
C SER A 127 9.13 -9.52 -0.33
N GLU A 128 9.55 -10.35 0.61
CA GLU A 128 10.79 -10.13 1.37
C GLU A 128 12.03 -10.15 0.47
N LEU A 129 12.04 -11.01 -0.55
CA LEU A 129 13.13 -11.07 -1.54
C LEU A 129 13.33 -9.73 -2.27
N TYR A 130 12.24 -9.03 -2.59
CA TYR A 130 12.29 -7.73 -3.29
C TYR A 130 12.53 -6.55 -2.33
N ASN A 131 12.12 -6.66 -1.07
CA ASN A 131 12.29 -5.59 -0.08
C ASN A 131 13.69 -5.57 0.58
N GLY A 132 14.40 -6.70 0.59
CA GLY A 132 15.73 -6.82 1.22
C GLY A 132 16.87 -6.17 0.44
N GLU A 133 16.62 -5.77 -0.81
CA GLU A 133 17.62 -5.21 -1.71
C GLU A 133 17.66 -3.69 -1.56
N SER A 134 18.32 -3.23 -0.50
CA SER A 134 18.54 -1.80 -0.27
C SER A 134 19.38 -1.18 -1.39
N PHE A 135 18.78 -0.30 -2.19
CA PHE A 135 19.47 0.61 -3.11
C PHE A 135 20.13 1.73 -2.29
N ALA A 136 21.21 1.39 -1.57
CA ALA A 136 21.81 2.26 -0.58
C ALA A 136 22.79 3.31 -1.13
N SER A 137 23.04 3.37 -2.44
CA SER A 137 24.18 4.16 -2.94
C SER A 137 23.86 5.51 -3.58
N GLU A 138 22.66 5.76 -4.09
CA GLU A 138 22.36 7.03 -4.80
C GLU A 138 20.98 7.59 -4.43
N ILE A 139 20.99 8.59 -3.53
CA ILE A 139 19.77 9.26 -3.01
C ILE A 139 19.15 10.21 -4.05
N ASN A 140 19.87 10.55 -5.12
CA ASN A 140 19.44 11.53 -6.12
C ASN A 140 19.55 10.94 -7.53
N PHE A 141 18.43 10.41 -8.04
CA PHE A 141 18.34 10.00 -9.45
C PHE A 141 16.97 10.32 -10.02
N SER A 142 16.92 10.74 -11.27
CA SER A 142 15.69 11.01 -11.99
C SER A 142 15.66 10.21 -13.29
N GLY A 143 14.45 9.98 -13.80
CA GLY A 143 14.27 9.20 -15.01
C GLY A 143 12.82 9.21 -15.47
N GLY A 144 12.54 8.43 -16.50
CA GLY A 144 11.21 8.38 -17.07
C GLY A 144 11.18 7.72 -18.44
N ASN A 145 10.02 7.82 -19.05
CA ASN A 145 9.71 7.32 -20.37
C ASN A 145 8.77 8.33 -21.03
N SER A 146 9.27 9.05 -22.03
CA SER A 146 8.50 9.99 -22.84
C SER A 146 7.78 9.32 -24.01
N SER A 147 7.96 8.02 -24.22
CA SER A 147 7.27 7.28 -25.28
C SER A 147 5.87 6.85 -24.86
N THR A 148 5.06 6.49 -25.85
CA THR A 148 3.69 6.00 -25.68
C THR A 148 3.62 4.52 -25.31
N SER A 149 4.75 3.81 -25.29
CA SER A 149 4.84 2.38 -24.98
C SER A 149 5.65 2.16 -23.71
N PRO A 150 5.34 1.14 -22.89
CA PRO A 150 6.18 0.78 -21.75
C PRO A 150 7.56 0.32 -22.23
N ILE A 151 8.62 0.67 -21.50
CA ILE A 151 10.00 0.35 -21.89
C ILE A 151 10.75 -0.41 -20.79
N VAL A 152 11.68 -1.28 -21.19
CA VAL A 152 12.66 -1.89 -20.29
C VAL A 152 13.92 -1.02 -20.25
N VAL A 153 14.30 -0.59 -19.05
CA VAL A 153 15.52 0.19 -18.79
C VAL A 153 16.42 -0.57 -17.83
N LYS A 154 17.72 -0.62 -18.14
CA LYS A 154 18.72 -1.17 -17.23
C LYS A 154 19.29 -0.07 -16.34
N THR A 155 19.09 -0.19 -15.04
CA THR A 155 19.60 0.76 -14.02
C THR A 155 20.14 -0.03 -12.84
N PHE A 156 21.28 0.37 -12.26
CA PHE A 156 21.90 -0.33 -11.13
C PHE A 156 22.05 -1.85 -11.32
N GLY A 157 22.38 -2.28 -12.55
CA GLY A 157 22.56 -3.69 -12.90
C GLY A 157 21.28 -4.52 -13.00
N ARG A 158 20.10 -3.89 -12.94
CA ARG A 158 18.79 -4.55 -13.00
C ARG A 158 17.94 -3.97 -14.11
N ASP A 159 17.05 -4.79 -14.63
CA ASP A 159 16.06 -4.37 -15.62
C ASP A 159 14.78 -3.91 -14.90
N TYR A 160 14.34 -2.72 -15.23
CA TYR A 160 13.11 -2.09 -14.75
C TYR A 160 12.17 -1.82 -15.91
N VAL A 161 10.88 -1.86 -15.62
CA VAL A 161 9.84 -1.55 -16.61
C VAL A 161 9.25 -0.20 -16.24
N ILE A 162 9.39 0.77 -17.14
CA ILE A 162 8.87 2.13 -16.93
C ILE A 162 7.60 2.31 -17.76
N PRO A 163 6.46 2.70 -17.15
CA PRO A 163 5.21 2.98 -17.86
C PRO A 163 5.37 4.01 -18.98
N PRO A 164 4.47 4.06 -19.97
CA PRO A 164 4.38 5.16 -20.92
C PRO A 164 4.24 6.52 -20.24
N LEU A 165 4.75 7.57 -20.88
CA LEU A 165 4.52 8.97 -20.54
C LEU A 165 4.69 9.28 -19.04
N CYS A 166 5.74 8.73 -18.44
CA CYS A 166 5.99 8.79 -17.00
C CYS A 166 7.34 9.47 -16.74
N SER A 167 7.43 10.23 -15.66
CA SER A 167 8.70 10.73 -15.13
C SER A 167 8.72 10.55 -13.62
N PHE A 168 9.87 10.21 -13.07
CA PHE A 168 10.08 10.05 -11.64
C PHE A 168 11.36 10.74 -11.18
N VAL A 169 11.38 11.09 -9.91
CA VAL A 169 12.55 11.63 -9.22
C VAL A 169 12.65 10.94 -7.86
N CYS A 170 13.81 10.36 -7.59
CA CYS A 170 14.23 9.93 -6.26
C CYS A 170 15.14 11.02 -5.72
N CYS A 171 14.68 11.74 -4.68
CA CYS A 171 15.44 12.80 -4.03
C CYS A 171 14.97 12.96 -2.58
N ASP A 172 15.72 13.72 -1.79
CA ASP A 172 15.19 14.26 -0.53
C ASP A 172 14.01 15.20 -0.83
N ILE A 173 12.89 15.00 -0.14
CA ILE A 173 11.69 15.82 -0.29
C ILE A 173 11.95 17.31 -0.02
N GLY A 174 12.95 17.65 0.79
CA GLY A 174 13.38 19.05 1.00
C GLY A 174 13.87 19.72 -0.29
N ASN A 175 14.36 18.94 -1.26
CA ASN A 175 14.86 19.42 -2.55
C ASN A 175 13.80 19.40 -3.66
N ILE A 176 12.56 18.98 -3.37
CA ILE A 176 11.52 18.76 -4.39
C ILE A 176 11.21 20.02 -5.21
N ASN A 177 11.31 21.22 -4.61
CA ASN A 177 11.06 22.48 -5.30
C ASN A 177 12.06 22.72 -6.44
N THR A 178 13.31 22.32 -6.26
CA THR A 178 14.34 22.41 -7.30
C THR A 178 14.06 21.42 -8.43
N GLU A 179 13.72 20.18 -8.08
CA GLU A 179 13.48 19.08 -9.02
C GLU A 179 12.18 19.25 -9.85
N LEU A 180 11.19 19.94 -9.29
CA LEU A 180 9.91 20.22 -9.94
C LEU A 180 9.81 21.65 -10.50
N SER A 181 10.88 22.43 -10.42
CA SER A 181 10.89 23.82 -10.90
C SER A 181 10.44 23.91 -12.36
N GLY A 182 9.50 24.82 -12.63
CA GLY A 182 8.93 25.05 -13.96
C GLY A 182 7.91 24.00 -14.43
N LYS A 183 7.59 22.97 -13.64
CA LYS A 183 6.54 21.99 -13.96
C LYS A 183 5.20 22.43 -13.40
N THR A 184 4.14 22.13 -14.15
CA THR A 184 2.75 22.36 -13.73
C THR A 184 2.01 21.03 -13.63
N PHE A 185 1.10 20.93 -12.68
CA PHE A 185 0.33 19.72 -12.44
C PHE A 185 -1.14 20.08 -12.27
N ASP A 186 -2.03 19.36 -12.96
CA ASP A 186 -3.48 19.52 -12.78
C ASP A 186 -3.96 18.95 -11.45
N PHE A 187 -3.25 17.94 -10.95
CA PHE A 187 -3.58 17.25 -9.71
C PHE A 187 -2.31 16.81 -8.97
N ILE A 188 -2.33 16.98 -7.65
CA ILE A 188 -1.24 16.57 -6.76
C ILE A 188 -1.82 15.58 -5.74
N LEU A 189 -1.30 14.34 -5.76
CA LEU A 189 -1.59 13.32 -4.75
C LEU A 189 -0.44 13.25 -3.77
N LEU A 190 -0.73 13.40 -2.47
CA LEU A 190 0.28 13.33 -1.41
C LEU A 190 -0.11 12.28 -0.37
N ASP A 191 0.81 11.39 -0.05
CA ASP A 191 0.76 10.53 1.14
C ASP A 191 2.04 10.79 1.98
N PRO A 192 2.11 11.92 2.69
CA PRO A 192 3.30 12.27 3.44
C PRO A 192 3.56 11.24 4.54
N PRO A 193 4.81 11.06 4.99
CA PRO A 193 5.12 10.17 6.10
C PRO A 193 4.45 10.69 7.39
N TRP A 194 3.24 10.21 7.65
CA TRP A 194 2.47 10.62 8.82
C TRP A 194 3.23 10.26 10.08
N TRP A 195 3.21 11.15 11.07
CA TRP A 195 3.95 10.99 12.32
C TRP A 195 3.47 9.76 13.10
N ASN A 196 4.09 8.59 12.85
CA ASN A 196 3.63 7.34 13.43
C ASN A 196 3.88 7.32 14.95
N LYS A 197 2.79 7.30 15.72
CA LYS A 197 2.79 7.25 17.18
C LYS A 197 3.64 6.10 17.76
N PHE A 198 3.70 4.96 17.07
CA PHE A 198 4.52 3.82 17.49
C PHE A 198 6.03 4.13 17.38
N ILE A 199 6.47 4.75 16.28
CA ILE A 199 7.86 5.16 16.10
C ILE A 199 8.28 6.17 17.17
N ARG A 200 7.38 7.10 17.54
CA ARG A 200 7.60 8.03 18.68
C ARG A 200 7.83 7.30 19.99
N ARG A 201 7.00 6.29 20.31
CA ARG A 201 7.11 5.50 21.54
C ARG A 201 8.39 4.65 21.59
N LYS A 202 8.85 4.15 20.45
CA LYS A 202 10.10 3.37 20.37
C LYS A 202 11.33 4.28 20.53
N LYS A 203 11.38 5.42 19.83
CA LYS A 203 12.47 6.41 19.99
C LYS A 203 12.57 6.93 21.44
N ALA A 204 11.44 7.23 22.09
CA ALA A 204 11.42 7.68 23.49
C ALA A 204 11.86 6.61 24.52
N LYS A 205 11.74 5.32 24.19
CA LYS A 205 12.27 4.22 25.05
C LYS A 205 13.77 4.01 24.87
N HIS A 206 14.31 4.32 23.69
CA HIS A 206 15.75 4.19 23.41
C HIS A 206 16.55 5.44 23.80
N SER A 207 15.92 6.61 23.96
CA SER A 207 16.60 7.85 24.41
C SER A 207 17.07 7.82 25.87
N GLY A 208 16.83 6.73 26.62
CA GLY A 208 17.38 6.51 27.97
C GLY A 208 18.66 5.66 28.01
N LYS A 209 19.14 5.15 26.88
CA LYS A 209 20.42 4.42 26.77
C LYS A 209 21.18 4.96 25.57
N GLY A 210 22.23 5.73 25.84
CA GLY A 210 23.03 6.41 24.82
C GLY A 210 23.44 5.47 23.69
N ALA A 211 23.07 5.84 22.47
CA ALA A 211 23.66 5.37 21.23
C ALA A 211 23.55 6.52 20.21
N PRO A 212 24.47 6.58 19.23
CA PRO A 212 25.07 7.82 18.76
C PRO A 212 24.14 8.65 17.89
N SER A 213 24.28 9.96 18.04
CA SER A 213 23.77 10.99 17.15
C SER A 213 24.34 10.79 15.74
N HIS A 214 23.50 10.33 14.81
CA HIS A 214 23.61 10.82 13.43
C HIS A 214 22.73 12.08 13.32
N PRO A 215 23.28 13.23 12.90
CA PRO A 215 22.56 14.49 12.91
C PRO A 215 21.74 14.67 11.62
N LEU A 216 20.78 15.59 11.72
CA LEU A 216 20.02 16.24 10.64
C LEU A 216 18.68 15.60 10.25
N CYS A 217 17.72 15.77 11.17
CA CYS A 217 16.46 16.41 10.78
C CYS A 217 16.18 17.45 11.88
N SER A 218 16.74 18.65 11.72
CA SER A 218 16.40 19.81 12.54
C SER A 218 14.97 20.22 12.20
N ALA A 219 14.17 20.33 13.25
CA ALA A 219 12.74 20.49 13.20
C ALA A 219 12.32 21.90 12.74
N CYS A 220 11.29 21.98 11.90
CA CYS A 220 10.33 23.07 12.04
C CYS A 220 9.51 22.80 13.31
N SER A 221 9.79 23.53 14.39
CA SER A 221 8.89 23.58 15.55
C SER A 221 7.81 24.63 15.30
N ILE A 222 6.55 24.19 15.39
CA ILE A 222 5.39 25.09 15.38
C ILE A 222 5.03 25.37 16.83
N ASP A 223 4.98 26.66 17.21
CA ASP A 223 4.48 27.06 18.53
C ASP A 223 2.98 26.75 18.61
N SER A 224 2.64 25.80 19.50
CA SER A 224 1.28 25.33 19.74
C SER A 224 0.29 26.40 20.22
N LYS A 225 0.73 27.60 20.59
CA LYS A 225 -0.17 28.70 20.97
C LYS A 225 -0.48 29.68 19.86
N THR A 226 0.41 29.83 18.87
CA THR A 226 0.32 30.92 17.88
C THR A 226 0.27 30.43 16.44
N GLY A 227 0.61 29.17 16.17
CA GLY A 227 0.49 28.55 14.84
C GLY A 227 1.38 29.15 13.76
N ARG A 228 2.36 29.98 14.11
CA ARG A 228 3.33 30.53 13.16
C ARG A 228 4.63 29.72 13.19
N PHE A 229 5.26 29.60 12.02
CA PHE A 229 6.62 29.09 11.90
C PHE A 229 7.58 30.12 12.48
N LEU A 230 8.44 29.68 13.41
CA LEU A 230 9.57 30.49 13.86
C LEU A 230 10.67 30.39 12.80
N PRO A 231 11.21 31.50 12.30
CA PRO A 231 12.46 31.47 11.56
C PRO A 231 13.62 31.25 12.54
N ASP A 232 14.70 30.65 12.05
CA ASP A 232 15.96 30.47 12.80
C ASP A 232 16.54 31.81 13.29
#